data_AF-A0A7Y5PW74-F1
#
_entry.id   AF-A0A7Y5PW74-F1
#
_cell.length_a   1.000
_cell.length_b   1.000
_cell.length_c   1.000
_cell.angle_alpha   90.00
_cell.angle_beta   90.00
_cell.angle_gamma   90.00
#
_symmetry.space_group_name_H-M   'P 1'
#
loop_
_entity.id
_entity.type
_entity.pdbx_description
1 polymer ?
#
loop_
_entity_poly.entity_id
_entity_poly.type
_entity_poly.pdbx_seq_one_letter_code
_entity_poly.pdbx_strand_id
1 'polypeptide(L)'
;MMRPHLLFALSLALLAPSVTSCGGDATPAENVTAGSTALGKSDWKAAKESFEKALVKLPASDPAFKRAKLGQIEALIQLEPDRAKTEFLAYAGAADTSAESKDWRNVMSKLTAKAKFKEAIAILEAGLKQHPGDADIKAMGDAIKVAAENAGDADALGSLAGLGYL
;
A
#
# COMPACT_ATOMS: atom_id res chain seq x y z
N MET A 1 17.45 81.90 23.23
CA MET A 1 18.81 81.58 22.72
C MET A 1 18.77 80.21 22.04
N MET A 2 19.20 80.18 20.78
CA MET A 2 19.76 79.05 19.99
C MET A 2 18.97 77.72 19.82
N ARG A 3 18.45 77.53 18.59
CA ARG A 3 18.37 76.27 17.81
C ARG A 3 19.79 75.65 17.65
N PRO A 4 20.01 74.34 17.36
CA PRO A 4 19.44 73.66 16.19
C PRO A 4 19.27 72.11 16.23
N HIS A 5 18.84 71.63 15.06
CA HIS A 5 18.48 70.30 14.56
C HIS A 5 19.42 69.10 14.80
N LEU A 6 18.81 67.90 14.92
CA LEU A 6 19.30 66.60 14.41
C LEU A 6 18.07 65.66 14.35
N LEU A 7 17.41 65.46 13.20
CA LEU A 7 17.70 64.38 12.24
C LEU A 7 18.09 63.06 12.92
N PHE A 8 17.12 62.16 13.13
CA PHE A 8 17.42 60.73 13.14
C PHE A 8 16.34 59.95 12.42
N ALA A 9 16.82 59.12 11.50
CA ALA A 9 16.12 58.57 10.37
C ALA A 9 15.18 57.43 10.73
N LEU A 10 14.08 57.43 9.97
CA LEU A 10 13.19 56.33 9.66
C LEU A 10 13.99 55.07 9.23
N SER A 11 13.99 54.03 10.06
CA SER A 11 14.47 52.69 9.68
C SER A 11 13.39 51.66 9.99
N LEU A 12 12.38 51.63 9.10
CA LEU A 12 11.39 50.58 8.99
C LEU A 12 12.09 49.33 8.44
N ALA A 13 12.72 48.55 9.31
CA ALA A 13 13.28 47.26 8.96
C ALA A 13 12.12 46.26 8.80
N LEU A 14 11.68 46.07 7.55
CA LEU A 14 10.89 44.93 7.12
C LEU A 14 11.62 43.64 7.52
N LEU A 15 11.14 42.99 8.57
CA LEU A 15 11.47 41.60 8.85
C LEU A 15 10.68 40.75 7.84
N ALA A 16 11.26 40.56 6.65
CA ALA A 16 10.76 39.60 5.69
C ALA A 16 11.02 38.18 6.24
N PRO A 17 10.00 37.34 6.47
CA PRO A 17 10.24 35.92 6.69
C PRO A 17 10.81 35.36 5.39
N SER A 18 12.08 34.96 5.44
CA SER A 18 12.70 34.12 4.43
C SER A 18 11.92 32.80 4.38
N VAL A 19 10.95 32.72 3.47
CA VAL A 19 10.38 31.46 3.03
C VAL A 19 11.51 30.69 2.35
N THR A 20 12.27 29.94 3.14
CA THR A 20 13.14 28.89 2.63
C THR A 20 12.24 27.91 1.87
N SER A 21 12.33 28.01 0.56
CA SER A 21 11.90 27.03 -0.44
C SER A 21 11.96 25.59 0.09
N CYS A 22 10.83 25.08 0.58
CA CYS A 22 10.52 23.65 0.63
C CYS A 22 10.14 23.19 -0.78
N GLY A 23 11.11 23.28 -1.70
CA GLY A 23 10.97 22.88 -3.11
C GLY A 23 11.79 21.64 -3.45
N GLY A 24 12.11 20.81 -2.46
CA GLY A 24 12.72 19.50 -2.67
C GLY A 24 11.62 18.45 -2.79
N ASP A 25 11.66 17.64 -3.85
CA ASP A 25 10.82 16.44 -3.91
C ASP A 25 11.08 15.57 -2.69
N ALA A 26 10.00 15.09 -2.05
CA ALA A 26 10.12 14.15 -0.94
C ALA A 26 11.00 12.94 -1.35
N THR A 27 11.91 12.57 -0.47
CA THR A 27 12.75 11.38 -0.60
C THR A 27 11.88 10.12 -0.61
N PRO A 28 12.40 8.97 -1.10
CA PRO A 28 11.64 7.73 -1.09
C PRO A 28 11.24 7.32 0.34
N ALA A 29 12.13 7.50 1.32
CA ALA A 29 11.86 7.19 2.73
C ALA A 29 10.76 8.08 3.35
N GLU A 30 10.75 9.37 3.02
CA GLU A 30 9.67 10.28 3.44
C GLU A 30 8.34 9.87 2.82
N ASN A 31 8.33 9.46 1.55
CA ASN A 31 7.12 8.96 0.90
C ASN A 31 6.63 7.64 1.52
N VAL A 32 7.51 6.70 1.89
CA VAL A 32 7.12 5.47 2.62
C VAL A 32 6.53 5.80 3.99
N THR A 33 7.09 6.77 4.68
CA THR A 33 6.59 7.25 5.97
C THR A 33 5.21 7.88 5.82
N ALA A 34 5.06 8.81 4.86
CA ALA A 34 3.80 9.48 4.56
C ALA A 34 2.72 8.46 4.17
N GLY A 35 3.04 7.49 3.31
CA GLY A 35 2.13 6.43 2.92
C GLY A 35 1.69 5.57 4.10
N SER A 36 2.62 5.21 4.99
CA SER A 36 2.31 4.46 6.22
C SER A 36 1.40 5.26 7.16
N THR A 37 1.65 6.55 7.32
CA THR A 37 0.80 7.44 8.13
C THR A 37 -0.60 7.56 7.53
N ALA A 38 -0.71 7.68 6.21
CA ALA A 38 -1.99 7.75 5.51
C ALA A 38 -2.79 6.44 5.66
N LEU A 39 -2.16 5.26 5.55
CA LEU A 39 -2.81 3.98 5.85
C LEU A 39 -3.37 3.94 7.27
N GLY A 40 -2.59 4.37 8.27
CA GLY A 40 -3.04 4.43 9.67
C GLY A 40 -4.24 5.34 9.89
N LYS A 41 -4.47 6.31 8.99
CA LYS A 41 -5.64 7.21 8.99
C LYS A 41 -6.76 6.75 8.07
N SER A 42 -6.64 5.59 7.45
CA SER A 42 -7.55 5.11 6.39
C SER A 42 -7.66 6.06 5.19
N ASP A 43 -6.65 6.91 4.96
CA ASP A 43 -6.55 7.74 3.76
C ASP A 43 -5.87 6.92 2.65
N TRP A 44 -6.66 6.02 2.07
CA TRP A 44 -6.17 5.06 1.07
C TRP A 44 -5.63 5.76 -0.17
N LYS A 45 -6.22 6.90 -0.56
CA LYS A 45 -5.79 7.65 -1.74
C LYS A 45 -4.43 8.27 -1.50
N ALA A 46 -4.24 8.98 -0.39
CA ALA A 46 -2.93 9.55 -0.06
C ALA A 46 -1.88 8.45 0.15
N ALA A 47 -2.26 7.33 0.79
CA ALA A 47 -1.37 6.18 0.97
C ALA A 47 -0.86 5.64 -0.37
N LYS A 48 -1.77 5.36 -1.30
CA LYS A 48 -1.45 4.87 -2.65
C LYS A 48 -0.49 5.83 -3.36
N GLU A 49 -0.83 7.12 -3.42
CA GLU A 49 -0.02 8.13 -4.12
C GLU A 49 1.39 8.25 -3.52
N SER A 50 1.50 8.23 -2.19
CA SER A 50 2.79 8.27 -1.50
C SER A 50 3.63 7.02 -1.78
N PHE A 51 3.06 5.81 -1.68
CA PHE A 51 3.83 4.60 -1.98
C PHE A 51 4.22 4.49 -3.45
N GLU A 52 3.37 4.90 -4.39
CA GLU A 52 3.72 4.96 -5.82
C GLU A 52 4.93 5.88 -6.07
N LYS A 53 4.94 7.06 -5.45
CA LYS A 53 6.10 7.98 -5.52
C LYS A 53 7.37 7.37 -4.94
N ALA A 54 7.26 6.62 -3.84
CA ALA A 54 8.41 5.91 -3.27
C ALA A 54 8.93 4.82 -4.20
N LEU A 55 8.03 3.97 -4.72
CA LEU A 55 8.37 2.80 -5.54
C LEU A 55 9.01 3.15 -6.88
N VAL A 56 8.76 4.34 -7.43
CA VAL A 56 9.47 4.85 -8.62
C VAL A 56 10.99 4.96 -8.40
N LYS A 57 11.41 5.19 -7.14
CA LYS A 57 12.79 5.51 -6.78
C LYS A 57 13.47 4.41 -5.95
N LEU A 58 12.72 3.41 -5.45
CA LEU A 58 13.24 2.32 -4.63
C LEU A 58 13.58 1.10 -5.51
N PRO A 59 14.81 0.58 -5.48
CA PRO A 59 15.11 -0.71 -6.09
C PRO A 59 14.46 -1.85 -5.31
N ALA A 60 14.13 -2.97 -5.97
CA ALA A 60 13.52 -4.13 -5.31
C ALA A 60 14.38 -4.74 -4.19
N SER A 61 15.70 -4.57 -4.27
CA SER A 61 16.66 -4.99 -3.24
C SER A 61 16.69 -4.08 -2.00
N ASP A 62 16.04 -2.90 -2.03
CA ASP A 62 15.97 -2.01 -0.89
C ASP A 62 15.00 -2.58 0.18
N PRO A 63 15.41 -2.66 1.46
CA PRO A 63 14.51 -3.12 2.53
C PRO A 63 13.19 -2.34 2.62
N ALA A 64 13.18 -1.06 2.25
CA ALA A 64 11.99 -0.22 2.23
C ALA A 64 11.03 -0.57 1.08
N PHE A 65 11.51 -1.23 0.02
CA PHE A 65 10.68 -1.61 -1.12
C PHE A 65 9.54 -2.53 -0.71
N LYS A 66 9.82 -3.60 0.05
CA LYS A 66 8.79 -4.54 0.54
C LYS A 66 7.69 -3.81 1.32
N ARG A 67 8.10 -2.90 2.22
CA ARG A 67 7.15 -2.07 3.00
C ARG A 67 6.30 -1.18 2.09
N ALA A 68 6.93 -0.49 1.14
CA ALA A 68 6.23 0.39 0.21
C ALA A 68 5.25 -0.37 -0.68
N LYS A 69 5.67 -1.52 -1.22
CA LYS A 69 4.87 -2.34 -2.14
C LYS A 69 3.68 -2.99 -1.43
N LEU A 70 3.87 -3.59 -0.26
CA LEU A 70 2.75 -4.15 0.51
C LEU A 70 1.80 -3.06 1.02
N GLY A 71 2.31 -1.88 1.38
CA GLY A 71 1.48 -0.72 1.73
C GLY A 71 0.66 -0.19 0.55
N GLN A 72 1.25 -0.14 -0.65
CA GLN A 72 0.54 0.21 -1.89
C GLN A 72 -0.58 -0.79 -2.16
N ILE A 73 -0.30 -2.09 -2.07
CA ILE A 73 -1.29 -3.16 -2.29
C ILE A 73 -2.43 -3.04 -1.29
N GLU A 74 -2.14 -2.77 -0.02
CA GLU A 74 -3.17 -2.54 1.00
C GLU A 74 -4.09 -1.36 0.66
N ALA A 75 -3.52 -0.23 0.22
CA ALA A 75 -4.31 0.90 -0.24
C ALA A 75 -5.16 0.54 -1.48
N LEU A 76 -4.59 -0.21 -2.43
CA LEU A 76 -5.28 -0.68 -3.63
C LEU A 76 -6.41 -1.65 -3.30
N ILE A 77 -6.31 -2.50 -2.27
CA ILE A 77 -7.43 -3.38 -1.85
C ILE A 77 -8.69 -2.55 -1.55
N GLN A 78 -8.53 -1.34 -1.00
CA GLN A 78 -9.64 -0.46 -0.64
C GLN A 78 -10.21 0.30 -1.85
N LEU A 79 -9.37 0.61 -2.84
CA LEU A 79 -9.72 1.50 -3.95
C LEU A 79 -9.97 0.76 -5.27
N GLU A 80 -9.10 -0.19 -5.58
CA GLU A 80 -8.92 -0.84 -6.88
C GLU A 80 -8.49 -2.32 -6.67
N PRO A 81 -9.36 -3.19 -6.13
CA PRO A 81 -8.99 -4.55 -5.72
C PRO A 81 -8.42 -5.40 -6.86
N ASP A 82 -8.93 -5.21 -8.08
CA ASP A 82 -8.46 -5.93 -9.25
C ASP A 82 -7.01 -5.55 -9.61
N ARG A 83 -6.64 -4.28 -9.39
CA ARG A 83 -5.25 -3.81 -9.51
C ARG A 83 -4.39 -4.29 -8.34
N ALA A 84 -4.93 -4.34 -7.12
CA ALA A 84 -4.22 -4.89 -5.96
C ALA A 84 -3.77 -6.33 -6.18
N LYS A 85 -4.67 -7.17 -6.73
CA LYS A 85 -4.36 -8.54 -7.16
C LYS A 85 -3.20 -8.57 -8.17
N THR A 86 -3.32 -7.80 -9.25
CA THR A 86 -2.29 -7.77 -10.31
C THR A 86 -0.92 -7.35 -9.75
N GLU A 87 -0.88 -6.30 -8.93
CA GLU A 87 0.36 -5.80 -8.31
C GLU A 87 0.94 -6.78 -7.30
N PHE A 88 0.10 -7.48 -6.52
CA PHE A 88 0.58 -8.48 -5.57
C PHE A 88 1.15 -9.71 -6.27
N LEU A 89 0.48 -10.23 -7.32
CA LEU A 89 0.98 -11.37 -8.07
C LEU A 89 2.28 -11.02 -8.81
N ALA A 90 2.38 -9.81 -9.38
CA ALA A 90 3.62 -9.34 -9.98
C ALA A 90 4.75 -9.20 -8.95
N TYR A 91 4.44 -8.67 -7.76
CA TYR A 91 5.39 -8.62 -6.65
C TYR A 91 5.83 -10.03 -6.25
N ALA A 92 4.91 -10.94 -5.95
CA ALA A 92 5.24 -12.25 -5.39
C ALA A 92 5.87 -13.24 -6.38
N GLY A 93 5.68 -13.01 -7.69
CA GLY A 93 6.30 -13.80 -8.77
C GLY A 93 7.68 -13.30 -9.20
N ALA A 94 8.15 -12.15 -8.71
CA ALA A 94 9.43 -11.57 -9.12
C ALA A 94 10.61 -12.27 -8.41
N ALA A 95 11.64 -12.65 -9.18
CA ALA A 95 12.77 -13.48 -8.73
C ALA A 95 13.61 -12.84 -7.60
N ASP A 96 13.61 -11.53 -7.50
CA ASP A 96 14.36 -10.72 -6.53
C ASP A 96 13.51 -10.32 -5.31
N THR A 97 12.27 -10.80 -5.22
CA THR A 97 11.38 -10.51 -4.10
C THR A 97 11.20 -11.73 -3.20
N SER A 98 10.93 -11.47 -1.92
CA SER A 98 10.65 -12.48 -0.91
C SER A 98 9.24 -12.30 -0.35
N ALA A 99 8.23 -12.47 -1.19
CA ALA A 99 6.86 -12.64 -0.69
C ALA A 99 6.83 -13.91 0.16
N GLU A 100 6.63 -13.73 1.46
CA GLU A 100 6.54 -14.84 2.42
C GLU A 100 5.08 -15.31 2.50
N SER A 101 4.83 -16.54 2.96
CA SER A 101 3.48 -17.09 3.12
C SER A 101 2.56 -16.17 3.94
N LYS A 102 3.12 -15.43 4.91
CA LYS A 102 2.38 -14.40 5.67
C LYS A 102 1.87 -13.25 4.81
N ASP A 103 2.59 -12.86 3.77
CA ASP A 103 2.22 -11.77 2.86
C ASP A 103 1.04 -12.22 1.98
N TRP A 104 1.11 -13.43 1.43
CA TRP A 104 0.00 -14.09 0.71
C TRP A 104 -1.27 -14.14 1.56
N ARG A 105 -1.15 -14.68 2.78
CA ARG A 105 -2.26 -14.80 3.73
C ARG A 105 -2.87 -13.44 4.05
N ASN A 106 -2.04 -12.43 4.31
CA ASN A 106 -2.48 -11.09 4.67
C ASN A 106 -3.29 -10.44 3.53
N VAL A 107 -2.80 -10.52 2.29
CA VAL A 107 -3.51 -9.94 1.13
C VAL A 107 -4.83 -10.67 0.86
N MET A 108 -4.83 -12.00 0.84
CA MET A 108 -6.06 -12.78 0.68
C MET A 108 -7.08 -12.49 1.78
N SER A 109 -6.64 -12.43 3.04
CA SER A 109 -7.50 -12.12 4.19
C SER A 109 -8.17 -10.75 4.05
N LYS A 110 -7.41 -9.72 3.65
CA LYS A 110 -7.95 -8.35 3.45
C LYS A 110 -8.94 -8.27 2.29
N LEU A 111 -8.69 -8.95 1.18
CA LEU A 111 -9.63 -9.02 0.06
C LEU A 111 -10.92 -9.78 0.45
N THR A 112 -10.77 -10.90 1.16
CA THR A 112 -11.89 -11.71 1.65
C THR A 112 -12.78 -10.92 2.61
N ALA A 113 -12.19 -10.19 3.55
CA ALA A 113 -12.91 -9.32 4.49
C ALA A 113 -13.68 -8.18 3.80
N LYS A 114 -13.36 -7.89 2.53
CA LYS A 114 -14.05 -6.89 1.68
C LYS A 114 -14.99 -7.53 0.65
N ALA A 115 -15.27 -8.83 0.79
CA ALA A 115 -16.04 -9.62 -0.17
C ALA A 115 -15.49 -9.52 -1.61
N LYS A 116 -14.17 -9.35 -1.76
CA LYS A 116 -13.46 -9.37 -3.04
C LYS A 116 -12.97 -10.78 -3.34
N PHE A 117 -13.93 -11.71 -3.40
CA PHE A 117 -13.64 -13.14 -3.45
C PHE A 117 -12.96 -13.54 -4.75
N LYS A 118 -13.38 -12.98 -5.89
CA LYS A 118 -12.75 -13.22 -7.19
C LYS A 118 -11.23 -12.93 -7.13
N GLU A 119 -10.86 -11.79 -6.56
CA GLU A 119 -9.46 -11.39 -6.42
C GLU A 119 -8.71 -12.24 -5.39
N ALA A 120 -9.34 -12.55 -4.25
CA ALA A 120 -8.76 -13.42 -3.23
C ALA A 120 -8.48 -14.84 -3.76
N ILE A 121 -9.41 -15.41 -4.51
CA ILE A 121 -9.30 -16.76 -5.11
C ILE A 121 -8.21 -16.79 -6.17
N ALA A 122 -8.08 -15.75 -7.00
CA ALA A 122 -6.98 -15.67 -7.97
C ALA A 122 -5.60 -15.66 -7.28
N ILE A 123 -5.48 -15.00 -6.12
CA ILE A 123 -4.26 -15.03 -5.31
C ILE A 123 -4.06 -16.39 -4.65
N LEU A 124 -5.12 -17.03 -4.16
CA LEU A 124 -5.07 -18.40 -3.63
C LEU A 124 -4.55 -19.39 -4.68
N GLU A 125 -5.11 -19.36 -5.89
CA GLU A 125 -4.71 -20.26 -6.97
C GLU A 125 -3.22 -20.10 -7.31
N ALA A 126 -2.75 -18.87 -7.43
CA ALA A 126 -1.33 -18.60 -7.67
C ALA A 126 -0.45 -19.06 -6.48
N GLY A 127 -0.89 -18.80 -5.25
CA GLY A 127 -0.20 -19.21 -4.04
C GLY A 127 -0.07 -20.72 -3.91
N LEU A 128 -1.13 -21.47 -4.23
CA LEU A 128 -1.12 -22.94 -4.24
C LEU A 128 -0.18 -23.52 -5.31
N LYS A 129 -0.04 -22.85 -6.46
CA LYS A 129 0.92 -23.26 -7.49
C LYS A 129 2.37 -22.98 -7.06
N GLN A 130 2.62 -21.84 -6.44
CA GLN A 130 3.96 -21.43 -6.03
C GLN A 130 4.42 -22.13 -4.73
N HIS A 131 3.47 -22.49 -3.87
CA HIS A 131 3.72 -23.09 -2.56
C HIS A 131 2.77 -24.28 -2.28
N PRO A 132 2.85 -25.38 -3.06
CA PRO A 132 1.87 -26.49 -3.01
C PRO A 132 1.79 -27.23 -1.68
N GLY A 133 2.80 -27.08 -0.81
CA GLY A 133 2.85 -27.68 0.53
C GLY A 133 2.49 -26.73 1.67
N ASP A 134 2.26 -25.44 1.41
CA ASP A 134 2.12 -24.44 2.46
C ASP A 134 0.74 -24.50 3.12
N ALA A 135 0.73 -24.83 4.41
CA ALA A 135 -0.51 -25.01 5.17
C ALA A 135 -1.28 -23.70 5.35
N ASP A 136 -0.60 -22.55 5.46
CA ASP A 136 -1.25 -21.27 5.65
C ASP A 136 -1.98 -20.82 4.38
N ILE A 137 -1.37 -21.04 3.22
CA ILE A 137 -2.02 -20.74 1.94
C ILE A 137 -3.20 -21.68 1.71
N LYS A 138 -3.06 -22.98 2.04
CA LYS A 138 -4.18 -23.94 1.93
C LYS A 138 -5.36 -23.54 2.82
N ALA A 139 -5.10 -23.18 4.07
CA ALA A 139 -6.13 -22.77 5.03
C ALA A 139 -6.90 -21.52 4.59
N MET A 140 -6.30 -20.65 3.76
CA MET A 140 -7.03 -19.51 3.19
C MET A 140 -8.17 -19.93 2.26
N GLY A 141 -8.08 -21.06 1.56
CA GLY A 141 -9.19 -21.52 0.72
C GLY A 141 -10.42 -21.88 1.54
N ASP A 142 -10.26 -22.52 2.70
CA ASP A 142 -11.35 -22.78 3.64
C ASP A 142 -11.93 -21.49 4.21
N ALA A 143 -11.07 -20.53 4.56
CA ALA A 143 -11.52 -19.22 5.06
C ALA A 143 -12.31 -18.42 4.01
N ILE A 144 -11.85 -18.44 2.75
CA ILE A 144 -12.55 -17.80 1.63
C ILE A 144 -13.89 -18.50 1.37
N LYS A 145 -13.92 -19.84 1.40
CA LYS A 145 -15.15 -20.64 1.28
C LYS A 145 -16.18 -20.21 2.31
N VAL A 146 -15.84 -20.24 3.60
CA VAL A 146 -16.77 -19.87 4.68
C VAL A 146 -17.28 -18.44 4.48
N ALA A 147 -16.42 -17.51 4.09
CA ALA A 147 -16.83 -16.14 3.83
C ALA A 147 -17.76 -16.02 2.60
N ALA A 148 -17.50 -16.77 1.53
CA ALA A 148 -18.35 -16.81 0.33
C ALA A 148 -19.70 -17.48 0.59
N GLU A 149 -19.75 -18.56 1.38
CA GLU A 149 -20.99 -19.21 1.82
C GLU A 149 -21.85 -18.22 2.61
N ASN A 150 -21.26 -17.53 3.59
CA ASN A 150 -21.95 -16.52 4.39
C ASN A 150 -22.46 -15.33 3.55
N ALA A 151 -21.76 -15.00 2.46
CA ALA A 151 -22.16 -13.93 1.54
C ALA A 151 -23.17 -14.39 0.46
N GLY A 152 -23.38 -15.70 0.29
CA GLY A 152 -24.18 -16.26 -0.79
C GLY A 152 -23.56 -16.08 -2.18
N ASP A 153 -22.22 -15.97 -2.27
CA ASP A 153 -21.52 -15.74 -3.54
C ASP A 153 -21.30 -17.05 -4.31
N ALA A 154 -22.26 -17.39 -5.17
CA ALA A 154 -22.26 -18.63 -5.95
C ALA A 154 -21.06 -18.72 -6.93
N ASP A 155 -20.60 -17.59 -7.47
CA ASP A 155 -19.48 -17.56 -8.42
C ASP A 155 -18.16 -17.87 -7.72
N ALA A 156 -17.96 -17.31 -6.52
CA ALA A 156 -16.82 -17.62 -5.67
C ALA A 156 -16.81 -19.10 -5.25
N LEU A 157 -17.97 -19.63 -4.85
CA LEU A 157 -18.13 -21.05 -4.51
C LEU A 157 -17.82 -21.95 -5.70
N GLY A 158 -18.36 -21.66 -6.89
CA GLY A 158 -18.04 -22.41 -8.11
C GLY A 158 -16.54 -22.39 -8.44
N SER A 159 -15.88 -21.25 -8.23
CA SER A 159 -14.42 -21.13 -8.43
C SER A 159 -13.63 -21.96 -7.41
N LEU A 160 -14.06 -22.00 -6.15
CA LEU A 160 -13.45 -22.81 -5.09
C LEU A 160 -13.65 -24.32 -5.30
N ALA A 161 -14.79 -24.74 -5.85
CA ALA A 161 -15.00 -26.13 -6.26
C ALA A 161 -13.94 -26.57 -7.28
N GLY A 162 -13.64 -25.72 -8.27
CA GLY A 162 -12.59 -25.98 -9.26
C GLY A 162 -11.17 -26.13 -8.66
N LEU A 163 -10.96 -25.60 -7.44
CA LEU A 163 -9.71 -25.73 -6.68
C LEU A 163 -9.73 -26.88 -5.64
N GLY A 164 -10.85 -27.61 -5.52
CA GLY A 164 -10.99 -28.76 -4.61
C GLY A 164 -11.40 -28.42 -3.18
N TYR A 165 -12.03 -27.26 -2.95
CA TYR A 165 -12.51 -26.83 -1.62
C TYR A 165 -14.00 -27.11 -1.34
N LEU A 166 -14.74 -27.56 -2.36
CA LEU A 166 -16.15 -27.98 -2.24
C LEU A 166 -16.32 -29.45 -2.64
#